data_AF-A0A2V5YVJ0-F1
#
_entry.id   AF-A0A2V5YVJ0-F1
#
_cell.length_a   1.000
_cell.length_b   1.000
_cell.length_c   1.000
_cell.angle_alpha   90.00
_cell.angle_beta   90.00
_cell.angle_gamma   90.00
#
_symmetry.space_group_name_H-M   'P 1'
#
loop_
_entity.id
_entity.type
_entity.pdbx_description
1 polymer ?
#
loop_
_entity_poly.entity_id
_entity_poly.type
_entity_poly.pdbx_seq_one_letter_code
_entity_poly.pdbx_strand_id
1 'polypeptide(L)'
;MKRVFGLETEYGITLGGAETVDVVAESIELVRRYTENGALMKWDYELEDPHLDARGFRARELLQDTDESAYYEIDKRRPLSFEEIKSDLVLSNGARFYNDHAHPEYSTPECTTLQQIVAQDKAGERILAECARRRNQKLPSG
;
A
#
# COMPACT_ATOMS: atom_id res chain seq x y z
N MET A 1 -5.94 -19.12 25.05
CA MET A 1 -6.59 -18.17 24.12
C MET A 1 -5.64 -17.95 22.95
N LYS A 2 -6.00 -18.32 21.72
CA LYS A 2 -5.22 -17.96 20.52
C LYS A 2 -5.67 -16.57 20.10
N ARG A 3 -4.78 -15.56 20.18
CA ARG A 3 -5.06 -14.22 19.65
C ARG A 3 -4.66 -14.19 18.19
N VAL A 4 -5.48 -13.54 17.38
CA VAL A 4 -5.15 -13.21 15.99
C VAL A 4 -4.53 -11.82 15.97
N PHE A 5 -3.45 -11.63 15.23
CA PHE A 5 -2.78 -10.34 15.09
C PHE A 5 -2.07 -10.24 13.73
N GLY A 6 -1.85 -9.00 13.29
CA GLY A 6 -1.08 -8.64 12.11
C GLY A 6 -0.21 -7.41 12.39
N LEU A 7 0.65 -7.08 11.44
CA LEU A 7 1.48 -5.88 11.40
C LEU A 7 1.25 -5.16 10.07
N GLU A 8 1.33 -3.85 10.13
CA GLU A 8 1.29 -2.93 9.00
C GLU A 8 2.60 -2.15 9.03
N THR A 9 3.35 -2.21 7.93
CA THR A 9 4.69 -1.60 7.83
C THR A 9 4.75 -0.72 6.60
N GLU A 10 4.70 0.59 6.81
CA GLU A 10 4.99 1.60 5.81
C GLU A 10 6.51 1.76 5.63
N TYR A 11 6.97 1.65 4.39
CA TYR A 11 8.40 1.81 4.10
C TYR A 11 8.71 3.21 3.58
N GLY A 12 9.67 3.88 4.22
CA GLY A 12 10.24 5.10 3.66
C GLY A 12 11.01 4.81 2.37
N ILE A 13 10.78 5.63 1.33
CA ILE A 13 11.45 5.51 0.04
C ILE A 13 12.18 6.80 -0.33
N THR A 14 13.30 6.65 -1.04
CA THR A 14 14.11 7.75 -1.56
C THR A 14 14.63 7.39 -2.94
N LEU A 15 14.68 8.38 -3.85
CA LEU A 15 15.28 8.21 -5.17
C LEU A 15 16.63 8.95 -5.22
N GLY A 16 17.71 8.19 -5.40
CA GLY A 16 19.06 8.75 -5.48
C GLY A 16 19.24 9.61 -6.74
N GLY A 17 19.84 10.79 -6.59
CA GLY A 17 20.15 11.69 -7.72
C GLY A 17 18.99 12.53 -8.24
N ALA A 18 17.80 12.42 -7.65
CA ALA A 18 16.64 13.23 -8.03
C ALA A 18 16.59 14.54 -7.24
N GLU A 19 16.45 15.68 -7.94
CA GLU A 19 16.25 17.00 -7.31
C GLU A 19 14.82 17.17 -6.79
N THR A 20 13.85 16.56 -7.46
CA THR A 20 12.43 16.53 -7.08
C THR A 20 11.89 15.12 -7.28
N VAL A 21 11.01 14.68 -6.39
CA VAL A 21 10.45 13.33 -6.40
C VAL A 21 8.95 13.40 -6.16
N ASP A 22 8.16 12.84 -7.07
CA ASP A 22 6.75 12.51 -6.80
C ASP A 22 6.71 11.18 -6.04
N VAL A 23 6.77 11.25 -4.72
CA VAL A 23 6.86 10.06 -3.84
C VAL A 23 5.66 9.13 -3.98
N VAL A 24 4.48 9.65 -4.30
CA VAL A 24 3.27 8.85 -4.55
C VAL A 24 3.44 8.04 -5.84
N ALA A 25 3.90 8.67 -6.94
CA ALA A 25 4.22 7.94 -8.16
C ALA A 25 5.34 6.90 -7.93
N GLU A 26 6.34 7.24 -7.11
CA GLU A 26 7.39 6.30 -6.73
C GLU A 26 6.84 5.12 -5.93
N SER A 27 5.91 5.33 -5.00
CA SER A 27 5.29 4.23 -4.27
C SER A 27 4.44 3.33 -5.20
N ILE A 28 3.54 3.92 -6.00
CA ILE A 28 2.70 3.23 -6.98
C ILE A 28 3.52 2.31 -7.87
N GLU A 29 4.56 2.85 -8.53
CA GLU A 29 5.36 2.09 -9.47
C GLU A 29 6.18 0.97 -8.80
N LEU A 30 6.49 1.10 -7.50
CA LEU A 30 7.23 0.10 -6.74
C LEU A 30 6.29 -1.06 -6.42
N VAL A 31 5.12 -0.76 -5.87
CA VAL A 31 4.10 -1.76 -5.54
C VAL A 31 3.67 -2.54 -6.78
N ARG A 32 3.45 -1.84 -7.90
CA ARG A 32 3.09 -2.46 -9.20
C ARG A 32 4.15 -3.41 -9.74
N ARG A 33 5.42 -3.36 -9.30
CA ARG A 33 6.40 -4.39 -9.70
C ARG A 33 6.01 -5.79 -9.21
N TYR A 34 5.20 -5.90 -8.17
CA TYR A 34 4.75 -7.21 -7.69
C TYR A 34 3.74 -7.89 -8.62
N THR A 35 3.02 -7.16 -9.47
CA THR A 35 2.04 -7.76 -10.40
C THR A 35 2.70 -8.71 -11.41
N GLU A 36 4.00 -8.54 -11.66
CA GLU A 36 4.82 -9.46 -12.45
C GLU A 36 4.98 -10.86 -11.80
N ASN A 37 4.59 -11.02 -10.53
CA ASN A 37 4.50 -12.31 -9.82
C ASN A 37 3.07 -12.87 -9.79
N GLY A 38 2.14 -12.29 -10.56
CA GLY A 38 0.78 -12.81 -10.74
C GLY A 38 -0.26 -12.28 -9.75
N ALA A 39 0.10 -11.37 -8.84
CA ALA A 39 -0.89 -10.65 -8.04
C ALA A 39 -1.70 -9.68 -8.91
N LEU A 40 -2.98 -9.56 -8.62
CA LEU A 40 -3.92 -8.71 -9.34
C LEU A 40 -4.40 -7.60 -8.41
N MET A 41 -4.58 -6.41 -8.96
CA MET A 41 -5.19 -5.27 -8.27
C MET A 41 -6.70 -5.51 -8.17
N LYS A 42 -7.13 -6.17 -7.10
CA LYS A 42 -8.50 -6.69 -6.92
C LYS A 42 -9.07 -6.40 -5.53
N TRP A 43 -8.53 -5.43 -4.82
CA TRP A 43 -9.15 -5.00 -3.56
C TRP A 43 -10.53 -4.41 -3.84
N ASP A 44 -11.52 -4.86 -3.07
CA ASP A 44 -12.89 -4.40 -3.17
C ASP A 44 -13.13 -3.30 -2.14
N TYR A 45 -13.39 -2.09 -2.63
CA TYR A 45 -13.64 -0.91 -1.82
C TYR A 45 -15.15 -0.65 -1.62
N GLU A 46 -16.06 -1.46 -2.19
CA GLU A 46 -17.52 -1.19 -2.15
C GLU A 46 -18.09 -1.11 -0.73
N LEU A 47 -17.43 -1.76 0.23
CA LEU A 47 -17.86 -1.81 1.64
C LEU A 47 -17.14 -0.79 2.53
N GLU A 48 -16.20 -0.01 1.99
CA GLU A 48 -15.46 1.00 2.73
C GLU A 48 -16.28 2.31 2.80
N ASP A 49 -16.79 2.64 3.99
CA ASP A 49 -17.45 3.92 4.28
C ASP A 49 -16.94 4.46 5.64
N PRO A 50 -15.91 5.33 5.63
CA PRO A 50 -15.32 5.87 6.85
C PRO A 50 -16.31 6.60 7.76
N HIS A 51 -17.41 7.11 7.20
CA HIS A 51 -18.44 7.80 7.98
C HIS A 51 -19.41 6.81 8.64
N LEU A 52 -19.44 5.52 8.28
CA LEU A 52 -20.24 4.51 8.97
C LEU A 52 -19.51 3.93 10.16
N ASP A 53 -19.84 4.43 11.36
CA ASP A 53 -19.23 3.97 12.59
C ASP A 53 -19.84 2.62 13.05
N ALA A 54 -19.00 1.69 13.50
CA ALA A 54 -19.41 0.37 14.00
C ALA A 54 -20.39 0.42 15.20
N ARG A 55 -20.49 1.56 15.90
CA ARG A 55 -21.47 1.81 16.98
C ARG A 55 -22.88 2.10 16.46
N GLY A 56 -23.08 2.18 15.14
CA GLY A 56 -24.40 2.26 14.50
C GLY A 56 -24.88 3.68 14.15
N PHE A 57 -23.98 4.63 13.98
CA PHE A 57 -24.31 5.99 13.53
C PHE A 57 -23.41 6.43 12.38
N ARG A 58 -23.88 7.43 11.61
CA ARG A 58 -23.08 8.06 10.57
C ARG A 58 -22.40 9.32 11.11
N ALA A 59 -21.08 9.38 11.07
CA ALA A 59 -20.32 10.59 11.34
C ALA A 59 -20.65 11.65 10.26
N ARG A 60 -20.90 12.89 10.68
CA ARG A 60 -21.21 13.97 9.73
C ARG A 60 -19.96 14.49 9.02
N GLU A 61 -18.83 14.49 9.72
CA GLU A 61 -17.55 15.03 9.27
C GLU A 61 -16.45 14.27 10.03
N LEU A 62 -15.35 13.99 9.33
CA LEU A 62 -14.12 13.44 9.88
C LEU A 62 -13.03 14.51 9.79
N LEU A 63 -12.05 14.49 10.69
CA LEU A 63 -10.89 15.39 10.59
C LEU A 63 -10.17 15.22 9.24
N GLN A 64 -10.12 13.98 8.75
CA GLN A 64 -9.48 13.59 7.51
C GLN A 64 -10.20 14.08 6.24
N ASP A 65 -11.47 14.50 6.32
CA ASP A 65 -12.25 14.91 5.14
C ASP A 65 -11.57 16.07 4.37
N THR A 66 -10.90 16.98 5.11
CA THR A 66 -10.21 18.13 4.50
C THR A 66 -8.94 17.71 3.77
N ASP A 67 -8.11 16.88 4.40
CA ASP A 67 -6.84 16.43 3.84
C ASP A 67 -7.06 15.50 2.64
N GLU A 68 -8.00 14.55 2.76
CA GLU A 68 -8.36 13.65 1.67
C GLU A 68 -8.89 14.41 0.45
N SER A 69 -9.70 15.47 0.66
CA SER A 69 -10.19 16.31 -0.44
C SER A 69 -9.05 16.97 -1.21
N ALA A 70 -8.00 17.44 -0.52
CA ALA A 70 -6.85 18.06 -1.15
C ALA A 70 -6.05 17.04 -1.98
N TYR A 71 -5.81 15.84 -1.43
CA TYR A 71 -5.12 14.76 -2.15
C TYR A 71 -5.93 14.24 -3.33
N TYR A 72 -7.25 14.12 -3.19
CA TYR A 72 -8.14 13.73 -4.27
C TYR A 72 -8.05 14.66 -5.48
N GLU A 73 -7.97 15.97 -5.28
CA GLU A 73 -7.79 16.94 -6.38
C GLU A 73 -6.42 16.85 -7.06
N ILE A 74 -5.39 16.40 -6.35
CA ILE A 74 -4.05 16.13 -6.92
C ILE A 74 -4.11 14.83 -7.74
N ASP A 75 -4.67 13.78 -7.16
CA ASP A 75 -4.75 12.44 -7.74
C ASP A 75 -5.64 12.39 -8.99
N LYS A 76 -6.71 13.20 -9.04
CA LYS A 76 -7.52 13.43 -10.26
C LYS A 76 -6.73 13.86 -11.48
N ARG A 77 -5.56 14.47 -11.29
CA ARG A 77 -4.71 14.95 -12.38
C ARG A 77 -3.76 13.85 -12.89
N ARG A 78 -3.65 12.73 -12.17
CA ARG A 78 -2.85 11.57 -12.60
C ARG A 78 -3.59 10.83 -13.73
N PRO A 79 -2.88 10.28 -14.72
CA PRO A 79 -3.49 9.48 -15.79
C PRO A 79 -3.74 8.03 -15.33
N LEU A 80 -4.25 7.84 -14.10
CA LEU A 80 -4.44 6.55 -13.43
C LEU A 80 -5.85 6.49 -12.83
N SER A 81 -6.45 5.31 -12.78
CA SER A 81 -7.69 5.10 -12.01
C SER A 81 -7.42 5.13 -10.49
N PHE A 82 -8.49 5.20 -9.69
CA PHE A 82 -8.40 5.11 -8.23
C PHE A 82 -7.71 3.81 -7.78
N GLU A 83 -8.09 2.69 -8.38
CA GLU A 83 -7.53 1.37 -8.09
C GLU A 83 -6.04 1.29 -8.46
N GLU A 84 -5.66 1.94 -9.57
CA GLU A 84 -4.26 2.02 -9.98
C GLU A 84 -3.42 2.89 -9.05
N ILE A 85 -3.98 3.97 -8.51
CA ILE A 85 -3.31 4.83 -7.53
C ILE A 85 -3.13 4.10 -6.20
N LYS A 86 -4.15 3.34 -5.76
CA LYS A 86 -4.04 2.51 -4.56
C LYS A 86 -3.09 1.32 -4.76
N SER A 87 -2.96 0.81 -5.99
CA SER A 87 -2.08 -0.32 -6.33
C SER A 87 -2.23 -1.51 -5.37
N ASP A 88 -3.48 -1.84 -5.04
CA ASP A 88 -3.79 -2.67 -3.89
C ASP A 88 -3.80 -4.16 -4.23
N LEU A 89 -2.79 -4.90 -3.73
CA LEU A 89 -2.53 -6.28 -4.08
C LEU A 89 -2.75 -7.20 -2.89
N VAL A 90 -3.59 -8.22 -3.08
CA VAL A 90 -3.63 -9.39 -2.19
C VAL A 90 -2.63 -10.42 -2.71
N LEU A 91 -1.69 -10.79 -1.85
CA LEU A 91 -0.58 -11.67 -2.20
C LEU A 91 -0.92 -13.15 -1.92
N SER A 92 -0.18 -14.07 -2.52
CA SER A 92 -0.40 -15.51 -2.37
C SER A 92 -0.15 -16.05 -0.95
N ASN A 93 0.59 -15.31 -0.12
CA ASN A 93 0.77 -15.60 1.31
C ASN A 93 -0.34 -15.01 2.19
N GLY A 94 -1.33 -14.33 1.61
CA GLY A 94 -2.43 -13.67 2.33
C GLY A 94 -2.13 -12.25 2.79
N ALA A 95 -0.94 -11.71 2.51
CA ALA A 95 -0.61 -10.32 2.83
C ALA A 95 -1.34 -9.34 1.90
N ARG A 96 -1.50 -8.10 2.36
CA ARG A 96 -1.83 -6.94 1.53
C ARG A 96 -0.54 -6.17 1.23
N PHE A 97 -0.35 -5.76 -0.02
CA PHE A 97 0.77 -4.90 -0.43
C PHE A 97 0.23 -3.80 -1.35
N TYR A 98 0.31 -2.55 -0.90
CA TYR A 98 -0.44 -1.45 -1.51
C TYR A 98 0.30 -0.12 -1.38
N ASN A 99 -0.15 0.87 -2.14
CA ASN A 99 0.29 2.24 -1.97
C ASN A 99 -0.60 2.90 -0.91
N ASP A 100 -0.05 3.16 0.27
CA ASP A 100 -0.68 4.05 1.24
C ASP A 100 -0.16 5.47 1.06
N HIS A 101 -0.82 6.17 0.17
CA HIS A 101 -0.49 7.54 -0.23
C HIS A 101 0.94 7.71 -0.75
N ALA A 102 1.90 8.04 0.12
CA ALA A 102 3.29 8.30 -0.25
C ALA A 102 4.24 7.12 0.07
N HIS A 103 3.72 6.04 0.65
CA HIS A 103 4.50 4.93 1.16
C HIS A 103 4.02 3.60 0.56
N PRO A 104 4.94 2.72 0.11
CA PRO A 104 4.58 1.34 -0.13
C PRO A 104 4.41 0.66 1.23
N GLU A 105 3.24 0.10 1.47
CA GLU A 105 2.90 -0.56 2.72
C GLU A 105 2.68 -2.04 2.52
N TYR A 106 3.27 -2.84 3.42
CA TYR A 106 3.01 -4.27 3.53
C TYR A 106 2.29 -4.57 4.84
N SER A 107 1.09 -5.14 4.72
CA SER A 107 0.31 -5.64 5.85
C SER A 107 0.37 -7.17 5.84
N THR A 108 0.88 -7.76 6.92
CA THR A 108 1.01 -9.23 7.05
C THR A 108 -0.36 -9.92 7.00
N PRO A 109 -0.45 -11.20 6.56
CA PRO A 109 -1.63 -12.01 6.82
C PRO A 109 -1.87 -12.19 8.33
N GLU A 110 -3.08 -12.58 8.68
CA GLU A 110 -3.45 -12.88 10.06
C GLU A 110 -2.62 -14.03 10.62
N CYS A 111 -1.93 -13.75 11.74
CA CYS A 111 -1.07 -14.70 12.42
C CYS A 111 -1.65 -15.07 13.80
N THR A 112 -1.27 -16.25 14.32
CA THR A 112 -1.70 -16.72 15.65
C THR A 112 -0.53 -17.04 16.59
N THR A 113 0.70 -16.97 16.08
CA THR A 113 1.93 -17.16 16.85
C THR A 113 2.95 -16.08 16.51
N LEU A 114 3.84 -15.78 17.46
CA LEU A 114 4.88 -14.77 17.25
C LEU A 114 5.87 -15.19 16.14
N GLN A 115 6.11 -16.49 16.00
CA GLN A 115 6.97 -17.02 14.94
C GLN A 115 6.35 -16.80 13.55
N GLN A 116 5.02 -16.95 13.42
CA GLN A 116 4.32 -16.67 12.17
C GLN A 116 4.43 -15.19 11.79
N ILE A 117 4.14 -14.27 12.73
CA ILE A 117 4.16 -12.85 12.39
C ILE A 117 5.57 -12.37 12.02
N VAL A 118 6.60 -12.82 12.75
CA VAL A 118 7.99 -12.48 12.41
C VAL A 118 8.38 -13.02 11.03
N ALA A 119 7.96 -14.25 10.70
CA ALA A 119 8.24 -14.80 9.39
C ALA A 119 7.52 -14.03 8.27
N GLN A 120 6.28 -13.62 8.49
CA GLN A 120 5.47 -12.89 7.50
C GLN A 120 5.93 -11.44 7.32
N ASP A 121 6.32 -10.76 8.40
CA ASP A 121 6.92 -9.43 8.36
C ASP A 121 8.26 -9.46 7.60
N LYS A 122 9.12 -10.45 7.90
CA LYS A 122 10.36 -10.67 7.14
C LYS A 122 10.11 -11.03 5.67
N ALA A 123 9.03 -11.73 5.34
CA ALA A 123 8.63 -11.94 3.95
C ALA A 123 8.31 -10.61 3.26
N GLY A 124 7.62 -9.69 3.95
CA GLY A 124 7.36 -8.33 3.49
C GLY A 124 8.62 -7.56 3.09
N GLU A 125 9.66 -7.58 3.95
CA GLU A 125 10.95 -6.96 3.62
C GLU A 125 11.56 -7.52 2.31
N ARG A 126 11.45 -8.84 2.10
CA ARG A 126 12.01 -9.50 0.90
C ARG A 126 11.19 -9.17 -0.35
N ILE A 127 9.87 -9.09 -0.21
CA ILE A 127 8.94 -8.71 -1.27
C ILE A 127 9.21 -7.27 -1.73
N LEU A 128 9.31 -6.34 -0.77
CA LEU A 128 9.64 -4.95 -1.05
C LEU A 128 11.00 -4.82 -1.74
N ALA A 129 12.03 -5.49 -1.21
CA ALA A 129 13.39 -5.45 -1.78
C ALA A 129 13.43 -5.96 -3.22
N GLU A 130 12.69 -7.04 -3.52
CA GLU A 130 12.58 -7.57 -4.88
C GLU A 130 11.84 -6.60 -5.82
N CYS A 131 10.78 -5.95 -5.34
CA CYS A 131 10.06 -4.92 -6.10
C CYS A 131 10.97 -3.71 -6.39
N ALA A 132 11.71 -3.24 -5.40
CA ALA A 132 12.70 -2.17 -5.57
C ALA A 132 13.79 -2.57 -6.57
N ARG A 133 14.31 -3.80 -6.48
CA ARG A 133 15.30 -4.33 -7.44
C ARG A 133 14.76 -4.29 -8.87
N ARG A 134 13.51 -4.72 -9.10
CA ARG A 134 12.87 -4.69 -10.42
C ARG A 134 12.60 -3.27 -10.91
N ARG A 135 12.18 -2.37 -10.01
CA ARG A 135 11.99 -0.94 -10.33
C ARG A 135 13.30 -0.34 -10.81
N ASN A 136 14.40 -0.57 -10.09
CA ASN A 136 15.72 -0.01 -10.41
C ASN A 136 16.23 -0.45 -11.79
N GLN A 137 15.82 -1.61 -12.30
CA GLN A 137 16.17 -2.06 -13.66
C GLN A 137 15.49 -1.23 -14.77
N LYS A 138 14.43 -0.49 -14.43
CA LYS A 138 13.68 0.37 -15.37
C LYS A 138 14.05 1.85 -15.24
N LEU A 139 14.75 2.22 -14.17
CA LEU A 139 15.27 3.57 -14.03
C LEU A 139 16.42 3.77 -15.03
N PRO A 140 16.60 4.99 -15.58
CA PRO A 140 17.77 5.32 -16.37
C PRO A 140 19.04 5.03 -15.56
N SER A 141 20.11 4.60 -16.24
CA SER A 141 21.43 4.64 -15.62
C SER A 141 21.73 6.08 -15.22
N GLY A 142 21.88 6.32 -13.92
CA GLY A 142 22.38 7.59 -13.39
C GLY A 142 23.82 7.84 -13.81
#